data_AF-A0A2M7TV25-F1
#
_entry.id   AF-A0A2M7TV25-F1
#
_cell.length_a   1.000
_cell.length_b   1.000
_cell.length_c   1.000
_cell.angle_alpha   90.00
_cell.angle_beta   90.00
_cell.angle_gamma   90.00
#
_symmetry.space_group_name_H-M   'P 1'
#
loop_
_entity.id
_entity.type
_entity.pdbx_description
1 polymer ?
#
loop_
_entity_poly.entity_id
_entity_poly.type
_entity_poly.pdbx_seq_one_letter_code
_entity_poly.pdbx_strand_id
1 'polypeptide(L)'
;MINKDDDIEIVLSISPKSIRLLKLNNIYSINDLENIDKETTLKNIEGFGSKSFKELENEYQQVFNKPLFKSVKVKDRQLLIEDVLESEGLDKSKFQLNTLVKKKRKLNIKFVKKLIRVKRLYNQLKTLQLVANKLGISRERVRQLLNRGASYNLYKYQPTRLKVFEKLIEQISRERLIQEIEDDKTIHEICSLFEIEVYQYLKLLQFYKIESLDHRLDAKKRKYINKYMGIVDILGHHPSTTELNTKSDWRNTWHGIAWFWGSVEKFRRSYGIVISPMKIHPNTLKAWQQNLKSRKQIKQDKIKSILLLLKSAKMMHSKEIASTIGCCHASTSLYLKELFDTKLIKKNRFGRKIFFSLLS
;
A
#
# COMPACT_ATOMS: atom_id res chain seq x y z
N MET A 1 80.17 1.98 -18.69
CA MET A 1 79.66 1.76 -17.32
C MET A 1 79.24 3.12 -16.81
N ILE A 2 77.93 3.37 -16.71
CA ILE A 2 77.38 4.61 -16.12
C ILE A 2 77.55 4.48 -14.60
N ASN A 3 78.09 5.49 -13.93
CA ASN A 3 78.33 5.43 -12.50
C ASN A 3 76.97 5.52 -11.78
N LYS A 4 76.75 4.71 -10.74
CA LYS A 4 75.45 4.68 -10.04
C LYS A 4 75.16 5.95 -9.23
N ASP A 5 76.16 6.81 -9.06
CA ASP A 5 76.07 8.10 -8.37
C ASP A 5 75.82 9.28 -9.32
N ASP A 6 75.52 8.99 -10.60
CA ASP A 6 75.28 10.03 -11.61
C ASP A 6 73.93 10.76 -11.35
N ASP A 7 73.93 12.08 -11.55
CA ASP A 7 72.75 12.94 -11.41
C ASP A 7 71.59 12.46 -12.31
N ILE A 8 70.36 12.46 -11.78
CA ILE A 8 69.15 12.03 -12.52
C ILE A 8 68.99 12.79 -13.85
N GLU A 9 69.40 14.06 -13.90
CA GLU A 9 69.38 14.91 -15.10
C GLU A 9 70.28 14.40 -16.23
N ILE A 10 71.37 13.71 -15.88
CA ILE A 10 72.36 13.22 -16.84
C ILE A 10 71.93 11.86 -17.41
N VAL A 11 71.23 11.06 -16.59
CA VAL A 11 71.00 9.65 -16.92
C VAL A 11 69.60 9.36 -17.46
N LEU A 12 68.58 10.13 -17.08
CA LEU A 12 67.20 9.93 -17.54
C LEU A 12 66.76 11.06 -18.47
N SER A 13 66.28 10.74 -19.68
CA SER A 13 65.77 11.74 -20.63
C SER A 13 64.32 12.14 -20.32
N ILE A 14 64.05 12.51 -19.07
CA ILE A 14 62.73 12.89 -18.58
C ILE A 14 62.49 14.40 -18.69
N SER A 15 61.21 14.81 -18.70
CA SER A 15 60.85 16.22 -18.82
C SER A 15 61.45 17.08 -17.68
N PRO A 16 61.85 18.35 -17.94
CA PRO A 16 62.34 19.26 -16.90
C PRO A 16 61.35 19.45 -15.74
N LYS A 17 60.04 19.32 -16.03
CA LYS A 17 58.99 19.36 -15.02
C LYS A 17 59.05 18.15 -14.07
N SER A 18 59.29 16.95 -14.61
CA SER A 18 59.47 15.72 -13.82
C SER A 18 60.71 15.81 -12.95
N ILE A 19 61.82 16.33 -13.49
CA ILE A 19 63.07 16.55 -12.74
C ILE A 19 62.85 17.52 -11.58
N ARG A 20 62.22 18.67 -11.84
CA ARG A 20 61.93 19.67 -10.80
C ARG A 20 61.09 19.07 -9.67
N LEU A 21 60.10 18.24 -10.01
CA LEU A 21 59.25 17.57 -9.05
C LEU A 21 60.00 16.49 -8.24
N LEU A 22 60.96 15.78 -8.83
CA LEU A 22 61.84 14.86 -8.11
C LEU A 22 62.73 15.61 -7.11
N LYS A 23 63.37 16.70 -7.55
CA LYS A 23 64.20 17.55 -6.68
C LYS A 23 63.40 18.16 -5.52
N LEU A 24 62.14 18.55 -5.75
CA LEU A 24 61.23 19.02 -4.68
C LEU A 24 60.92 17.95 -3.62
N ASN A 25 61.08 16.67 -3.95
CA ASN A 25 60.90 15.55 -3.04
C ASN A 25 62.23 15.02 -2.48
N ASN A 26 63.30 15.80 -2.58
CA ASN A 26 64.66 15.45 -2.14
C ASN A 26 65.23 14.20 -2.85
N ILE A 27 64.90 14.01 -4.14
CA ILE A 27 65.40 12.90 -4.96
C ILE A 27 66.39 13.50 -5.96
N TYR A 28 67.69 13.26 -5.75
CA TYR A 28 68.75 13.86 -6.56
C TYR A 28 69.53 12.84 -7.38
N SER A 29 69.66 11.61 -6.86
CA SER A 29 70.41 10.52 -7.49
C SER A 29 69.52 9.34 -7.88
N ILE A 30 70.03 8.49 -8.78
CA ILE A 30 69.40 7.20 -9.13
C ILE A 30 69.22 6.33 -7.88
N ASN A 31 70.18 6.37 -6.95
CA ASN A 31 70.11 5.62 -5.71
C ASN A 31 68.97 6.12 -4.80
N ASP A 32 68.72 7.44 -4.76
CA ASP A 32 67.54 7.98 -4.06
C ASP A 32 66.26 7.44 -4.71
N LEU A 33 66.21 7.40 -6.04
CA LEU A 33 65.07 6.91 -6.80
C LEU A 33 64.78 5.41 -6.53
N GLU A 34 65.82 4.58 -6.44
CA GLU A 34 65.73 3.14 -6.17
C GLU A 34 65.30 2.80 -4.73
N ASN A 35 65.60 3.68 -3.77
CA ASN A 35 65.27 3.48 -2.36
C ASN A 35 63.85 3.96 -2.00
N ILE A 36 63.08 4.48 -2.96
CA ILE A 36 61.71 4.91 -2.73
C ILE A 36 60.75 3.73 -2.81
N ASP A 37 60.00 3.50 -1.73
CA ASP A 37 58.86 2.59 -1.76
C ASP A 37 57.68 3.21 -2.54
N LYS A 38 57.02 2.39 -3.37
CA LYS A 38 55.89 2.74 -4.25
C LYS A 38 54.74 3.40 -3.49
N GLU A 39 54.52 3.00 -2.23
CA GLU A 39 53.47 3.57 -1.39
C GLU A 39 53.80 4.98 -0.88
N THR A 40 55.10 5.26 -0.69
CA THR A 40 55.66 6.56 -0.31
C THR A 40 55.65 7.52 -1.50
N THR A 41 55.96 7.03 -2.71
CA THR A 41 55.91 7.80 -3.97
C THR A 41 54.50 8.27 -4.30
N LEU A 42 53.48 7.44 -4.06
CA LEU A 42 52.08 7.79 -4.32
C LEU A 42 51.51 8.81 -3.32
N LYS A 43 52.09 8.91 -2.11
CA LYS A 43 51.65 9.86 -1.07
C LYS A 43 52.43 11.17 -1.10
N ASN A 44 53.73 11.13 -1.37
CA ASN A 44 54.59 12.32 -1.30
C ASN A 44 54.52 13.15 -2.58
N ILE A 45 54.24 12.52 -3.72
CA ILE A 45 54.18 13.23 -4.99
C ILE A 45 52.75 13.60 -5.37
N GLU A 46 52.06 14.31 -4.47
CA GLU A 46 50.83 15.04 -4.81
C GLU A 46 51.17 16.13 -5.83
N GLY A 47 51.03 15.82 -7.12
CA GLY A 47 51.36 16.71 -8.22
C GLY A 47 52.12 16.06 -9.38
N PHE A 48 52.71 14.86 -9.19
CA PHE A 48 53.12 14.05 -10.33
C PHE A 48 51.87 13.51 -11.01
N GLY A 49 51.57 14.01 -12.20
CA GLY A 49 50.52 13.44 -13.01
C GLY A 49 50.82 11.97 -13.32
N SER A 50 49.78 11.14 -13.45
CA SER A 50 49.90 9.73 -13.85
C SER A 50 50.69 9.52 -15.15
N LYS A 51 50.71 10.54 -16.01
CA LYS A 51 51.53 10.58 -17.24
C LYS A 51 53.02 10.71 -16.94
N SER A 52 53.42 11.71 -16.15
CA SER A 52 54.83 11.95 -15.77
C SER A 52 55.42 10.78 -14.98
N PHE A 53 54.60 10.09 -14.19
CA PHE A 53 55.02 8.91 -13.45
C PHE A 53 55.32 7.73 -14.38
N LYS A 54 54.48 7.50 -15.40
CA LYS A 54 54.73 6.46 -16.42
C LYS A 54 55.93 6.80 -17.30
N GLU A 55 56.11 8.07 -17.65
CA GLU A 55 57.28 8.53 -18.40
C GLU A 55 58.57 8.20 -17.62
N LEU A 56 58.61 8.51 -16.32
CA LEU A 56 59.73 8.15 -15.44
C LEU A 56 59.96 6.64 -15.37
N GLU A 57 58.90 5.86 -15.14
CA GLU A 57 58.99 4.40 -14.99
C GLU A 57 59.49 3.73 -16.28
N ASN A 58 59.00 4.19 -17.44
CA ASN A 58 59.42 3.71 -18.76
C ASN A 58 60.87 4.05 -19.05
N GLU A 59 61.27 5.31 -18.84
CA GLU A 59 62.64 5.77 -19.10
C GLU A 59 63.64 5.03 -18.22
N TYR A 60 63.33 4.89 -16.93
CA TYR A 60 64.15 4.12 -16.00
C TYR A 60 64.28 2.65 -16.42
N GLN A 61 63.17 2.03 -16.82
CA GLN A 61 63.19 0.64 -17.30
C GLN A 61 64.01 0.48 -18.59
N GLN A 62 63.98 1.47 -19.50
CA GLN A 62 64.80 1.46 -20.70
C GLN A 62 66.30 1.55 -20.39
N VAL A 63 66.69 2.45 -19.49
CA VAL A 63 68.11 2.69 -19.16
C VAL A 63 68.72 1.54 -18.34
N PHE A 64 67.97 1.00 -17.36
CA PHE A 64 68.52 0.05 -16.39
C PHE A 64 68.05 -1.40 -16.59
N ASN A 65 67.17 -1.65 -17.56
CA ASN A 65 66.57 -2.96 -17.86
C ASN A 65 65.99 -3.67 -16.63
N LYS A 66 65.45 -2.89 -15.67
CA LYS A 66 64.79 -3.37 -14.46
C LYS A 66 63.65 -2.42 -14.08
N PRO A 67 62.56 -2.92 -13.47
CA PRO A 67 61.46 -2.06 -13.03
C PRO A 67 61.94 -1.12 -11.92
N LEU A 68 61.49 0.14 -11.97
CA LEU A 68 61.87 1.18 -11.01
C LEU A 68 61.49 0.80 -9.57
N PHE A 69 60.31 0.21 -9.40
CA PHE A 69 59.84 -0.25 -8.09
C PHE A 69 59.91 -1.77 -8.01
N LYS A 70 60.48 -2.29 -6.92
CA LYS A 70 60.21 -3.68 -6.52
C LYS A 70 58.69 -3.84 -6.43
N SER A 71 58.15 -4.91 -7.00
CA SER A 71 56.72 -5.19 -7.00
C SER A 71 56.25 -5.45 -5.56
N VAL A 72 55.98 -4.38 -4.81
CA VAL A 72 55.27 -4.48 -3.54
C VAL A 72 53.91 -5.04 -3.89
N LYS A 73 53.65 -6.28 -3.47
CA LYS A 73 52.32 -6.88 -3.54
C LYS A 73 51.40 -6.00 -2.70
N VAL A 74 50.75 -5.04 -3.35
CA VAL A 74 49.66 -4.27 -2.74
C VAL A 74 48.66 -5.32 -2.29
N LYS A 75 48.56 -5.56 -0.97
CA LYS A 75 47.54 -6.47 -0.44
C LYS A 75 46.21 -6.02 -1.02
N ASP A 76 45.56 -6.89 -1.78
CA ASP A 76 44.29 -6.56 -2.41
C ASP A 76 43.34 -6.01 -1.35
N ARG A 77 42.66 -4.90 -1.64
CA ARG A 77 41.72 -4.30 -0.68
C ARG A 77 40.64 -5.26 -0.19
N GLN A 78 40.39 -6.34 -0.93
CA GLN A 78 39.54 -7.45 -0.52
C GLN A 78 40.13 -8.19 0.68
N LEU A 79 41.40 -8.58 0.61
CA LEU A 79 42.15 -9.21 1.72
C LEU A 79 42.12 -8.32 2.97
N LEU A 80 42.29 -6.99 2.82
CA LEU A 80 42.20 -6.07 3.97
C LEU A 80 40.79 -5.98 4.59
N ILE A 81 39.73 -6.18 3.81
CA ILE A 81 38.35 -6.21 4.32
C ILE A 81 38.09 -7.57 4.97
N GLU A 82 38.60 -8.66 4.40
CA GLU A 82 38.53 -10.01 4.97
C GLU A 82 39.24 -10.10 6.32
N ASP A 83 40.45 -9.54 6.44
CA ASP A 83 41.20 -9.45 7.70
C ASP A 83 40.39 -8.68 8.76
N VAL A 84 39.69 -7.61 8.36
CA VAL A 84 38.84 -6.83 9.27
C VAL A 84 37.59 -7.60 9.68
N LEU A 85 36.96 -8.34 8.77
CA LEU A 85 35.81 -9.20 9.08
C LEU A 85 36.20 -10.32 10.05
N GLU A 86 37.36 -10.93 9.83
CA GLU A 86 37.92 -11.97 10.69
C GLU A 86 38.26 -11.44 12.08
N SER A 87 38.90 -10.27 12.16
CA SER A 87 39.21 -9.62 13.45
C SER A 87 37.97 -9.24 14.28
N GLU A 88 36.82 -9.07 13.63
CA GLU A 88 35.54 -8.77 14.26
C GLU A 88 34.68 -10.04 14.50
N GLY A 89 35.23 -11.23 14.26
CA GLY A 89 34.58 -12.52 14.50
C GLY A 89 33.43 -12.86 13.53
N LEU A 90 33.47 -12.32 12.30
CA LEU A 90 32.46 -12.58 11.28
C LEU A 90 32.93 -13.67 10.32
N ASP A 91 32.10 -14.71 10.17
CA ASP A 91 32.35 -15.91 9.37
C ASP A 91 32.49 -15.58 7.87
N LYS A 92 33.72 -15.68 7.34
CA LYS A 92 34.10 -15.37 5.94
C LYS A 92 33.22 -16.07 4.92
N SER A 93 32.80 -17.31 5.20
CA SER A 93 32.03 -18.14 4.26
C SER A 93 30.64 -17.57 3.92
N LYS A 94 30.08 -16.71 4.78
CA LYS A 94 28.75 -16.10 4.59
C LYS A 94 28.77 -14.81 3.79
N PHE A 95 29.95 -14.26 3.50
CA PHE A 95 30.11 -12.98 2.80
C PHE A 95 30.47 -13.23 1.34
N GLN A 96 29.51 -13.01 0.43
CA GLN A 96 29.78 -13.01 -1.01
C GLN A 96 30.51 -11.73 -1.43
N LEU A 97 31.76 -11.56 -0.99
CA LEU A 97 32.62 -10.41 -1.31
C LEU A 97 32.79 -10.19 -2.83
N ASN A 98 32.68 -11.27 -3.63
CA ASN A 98 32.69 -11.21 -5.09
C ASN A 98 31.61 -10.28 -5.69
N THR A 99 30.50 -10.04 -4.99
CA THR A 99 29.46 -9.07 -5.44
C THR A 99 29.82 -7.61 -5.18
N LEU A 100 30.70 -7.33 -4.20
CA LEU A 100 31.16 -5.97 -3.88
C LEU A 100 32.13 -5.41 -4.95
N VAL A 101 32.84 -6.30 -5.65
CA VAL A 101 33.78 -5.95 -6.72
C VAL A 101 33.06 -5.44 -7.97
N LYS A 102 31.87 -5.99 -8.28
CA LYS A 102 31.08 -5.61 -9.47
C LYS A 102 30.48 -4.21 -9.37
N LYS A 103 30.21 -3.70 -8.17
CA LYS A 103 29.77 -2.31 -7.95
C LYS A 103 30.99 -1.44 -7.63
N LYS A 104 31.60 -0.83 -8.66
CA LYS A 104 32.80 0.04 -8.71
C LYS A 104 32.94 1.21 -7.70
N ARG A 105 32.44 1.13 -6.47
CA ARG A 105 32.69 2.12 -5.42
C ARG A 105 33.62 1.49 -4.38
N LYS A 106 34.86 1.96 -4.37
CA LYS A 106 35.89 1.64 -3.36
C LYS A 106 35.29 1.81 -1.96
N LEU A 107 34.87 0.71 -1.33
CA LEU A 107 34.41 0.72 0.06
C LEU A 107 35.61 1.03 0.95
N ASN A 108 35.50 2.12 1.71
CA ASN A 108 36.53 2.51 2.68
C ASN A 108 36.42 1.58 3.90
N ILE A 109 37.54 1.00 4.33
CA ILE A 109 37.62 0.12 5.51
C ILE A 109 37.03 0.79 6.76
N LYS A 110 37.29 2.10 6.96
CA LYS A 110 36.71 2.87 8.08
C LYS A 110 35.18 2.85 8.06
N PHE A 111 34.59 2.87 6.86
CA PHE A 111 33.15 2.84 6.69
C PHE A 111 32.58 1.44 6.98
N VAL A 112 33.25 0.37 6.54
CA VAL A 112 32.85 -1.02 6.85
C VAL A 112 32.87 -1.27 8.36
N LYS A 113 33.95 -0.87 9.05
CA LYS A 113 34.03 -0.94 10.52
C LYS A 113 32.88 -0.20 11.20
N LYS A 114 32.53 0.99 10.70
CA LYS A 114 31.36 1.74 11.19
C LYS A 114 30.06 0.94 11.03
N LEU A 115 29.81 0.33 9.88
CA LEU A 115 28.59 -0.45 9.63
C LEU A 115 28.48 -1.68 10.53
N ILE A 116 29.59 -2.40 10.75
CA ILE A 116 29.65 -3.55 11.64
C ILE A 116 29.41 -3.13 13.09
N ARG A 117 30.06 -2.04 13.53
CA ARG A 117 29.84 -1.47 14.88
C ARG A 117 28.37 -1.13 15.12
N VAL A 118 27.70 -0.47 14.16
CA VAL A 118 26.26 -0.18 14.28
C VAL A 118 25.44 -1.47 14.39
N LYS A 119 25.76 -2.50 13.59
CA LYS A 119 25.06 -3.79 13.65
C LYS A 119 25.25 -4.49 14.99
N ARG A 120 26.46 -4.49 15.54
CA ARG A 120 26.77 -5.06 16.86
C ARG A 120 25.97 -4.37 17.96
N LEU A 121 25.98 -3.04 17.98
CA LEU A 121 25.19 -2.26 18.94
C LEU A 121 23.69 -2.53 18.79
N TYR A 122 23.20 -2.68 17.55
CA TYR A 122 21.80 -3.02 17.31
C TYR A 122 21.44 -4.42 17.80
N ASN A 123 22.32 -5.41 17.62
CA ASN A 123 22.09 -6.75 18.15
C ASN A 123 22.06 -6.76 19.70
N GLN A 124 22.87 -5.93 20.35
CA GLN A 124 22.90 -5.81 21.81
C GLN A 124 21.68 -5.07 22.36
N LEU A 125 21.37 -3.88 21.82
CA LEU A 125 20.36 -2.97 22.36
C LEU A 125 18.94 -3.24 21.81
N LYS A 126 18.82 -4.04 20.74
CA LYS A 126 17.58 -4.45 20.03
C LYS A 126 16.69 -3.33 19.47
N THR A 127 16.91 -2.08 19.85
CA THR A 127 16.12 -0.92 19.41
C THR A 127 16.98 0.11 18.67
N LEU A 128 16.43 0.69 17.60
CA LEU A 128 17.14 1.71 16.81
C LEU A 128 17.40 2.98 17.62
N GLN A 129 16.49 3.34 18.54
CA GLN A 129 16.60 4.55 19.34
C GLN A 129 17.73 4.48 20.36
N LEU A 130 17.91 3.36 21.06
CA LEU A 130 19.03 3.20 22.00
C LEU A 130 20.38 3.23 21.28
N VAL A 131 20.47 2.63 20.09
CA VAL A 131 21.67 2.70 19.24
C VAL A 131 21.96 4.13 18.80
N ALA A 132 20.90 4.87 18.43
CA ALA A 132 20.99 6.27 18.03
C ALA A 132 21.55 7.15 19.16
N ASN A 133 20.98 7.03 20.36
CA ASN A 133 21.43 7.74 21.55
C ASN A 133 22.90 7.41 21.88
N LYS A 134 23.28 6.12 21.84
CA LYS A 134 24.66 5.69 22.15
C LYS A 134 25.70 6.16 21.11
N LEU A 135 25.29 6.43 19.88
CA LEU A 135 26.15 6.88 18.80
C LEU A 135 26.08 8.40 18.54
N GLY A 136 25.19 9.12 19.24
CA GLY A 136 24.97 10.55 19.00
C GLY A 136 24.45 10.85 17.60
N ILE A 137 23.63 9.97 17.01
CA ILE A 137 23.06 10.15 15.66
C ILE A 137 21.55 9.97 15.68
N SER A 138 20.85 10.37 14.62
CA SER A 138 19.40 10.15 14.52
C SER A 138 19.04 8.68 14.33
N ARG A 139 17.86 8.29 14.84
CA ARG A 139 17.27 6.95 14.65
C ARG A 139 17.21 6.54 13.18
N GLU A 140 16.80 7.47 12.32
CA GLU A 140 16.70 7.23 10.89
C GLU A 140 18.07 6.99 10.26
N ARG A 141 19.11 7.70 10.73
CA ARG A 141 20.48 7.48 10.26
C ARG A 141 20.99 6.08 10.63
N VAL A 142 20.66 5.57 11.82
CA VAL A 142 20.95 4.18 12.20
C VAL A 142 20.28 3.20 11.24
N ARG A 143 18.99 3.39 10.94
CA ARG A 143 18.23 2.55 10.00
C ARG A 143 18.89 2.53 8.62
N GLN A 144 19.28 3.69 8.09
CA GLN A 144 19.96 3.80 6.81
C GLN A 144 21.31 3.07 6.80
N LEU A 145 22.11 3.19 7.87
CA LEU A 145 23.37 2.47 7.99
C LEU A 145 23.15 0.94 8.01
N LEU A 146 22.17 0.45 8.76
CA LEU A 146 21.84 -0.98 8.78
C LEU A 146 21.36 -1.49 7.41
N ASN A 147 20.47 -0.75 6.74
CA ASN A 147 20.03 -1.08 5.38
C ASN A 147 21.20 -1.10 4.40
N ARG A 148 22.13 -0.14 4.54
CA ARG A 148 23.30 -0.02 3.67
C ARG A 148 24.32 -1.13 3.91
N GLY A 149 24.50 -1.57 5.15
CA GLY A 149 25.32 -2.76 5.44
C GLY A 149 24.70 -4.03 4.87
N ALA A 150 23.37 -4.17 4.96
CA ALA A 150 22.66 -5.29 4.36
C ALA A 150 22.72 -5.28 2.82
N SER A 151 22.63 -4.11 2.17
CA SER A 151 22.74 -4.02 0.71
C SER A 151 24.15 -4.31 0.18
N TYR A 152 25.17 -4.21 1.04
CA TYR A 152 26.53 -4.66 0.79
C TYR A 152 26.76 -6.13 1.20
N ASN A 153 25.70 -6.87 1.55
CA ASN A 153 25.79 -8.25 2.02
C ASN A 153 26.73 -8.44 3.22
N LEU A 154 26.95 -7.39 4.03
CA LEU A 154 27.79 -7.48 5.23
C LEU A 154 27.05 -8.19 6.39
N TYR A 155 25.74 -8.23 6.36
CA TYR A 155 24.91 -8.93 7.33
C TYR A 155 23.47 -8.94 6.86
N LYS A 156 22.66 -9.85 7.41
CA LYS A 156 21.20 -9.77 7.29
C LYS A 156 20.65 -8.75 8.30
N TYR A 157 19.87 -7.80 7.79
CA TYR A 157 19.10 -6.87 8.60
C TYR A 157 17.62 -6.98 8.23
N GLN A 158 16.83 -7.48 9.16
CA GLN A 158 15.37 -7.41 9.12
C GLN A 158 14.91 -6.47 10.23
N PRO A 159 14.13 -5.43 9.91
CA PRO A 159 13.44 -4.61 10.89
C PRO A 159 12.62 -5.46 11.86
N THR A 160 12.62 -5.12 13.15
CA THR A 160 11.87 -5.83 14.19
C THR A 160 10.39 -6.01 13.83
N ARG A 161 9.76 -4.98 13.23
CA ARG A 161 8.36 -5.04 12.79
C ARG A 161 8.08 -6.10 11.73
N LEU A 162 9.05 -6.40 10.86
CA LEU A 162 8.89 -7.48 9.88
C LEU A 162 9.00 -8.84 10.55
N LYS A 163 9.96 -9.04 11.44
CA LYS A 163 10.10 -10.29 12.20
C LYS A 163 8.85 -10.62 13.03
N VAL A 164 8.28 -9.62 13.71
CA VAL A 164 7.03 -9.79 14.46
C VAL A 164 5.91 -10.19 13.52
N PHE A 165 5.81 -9.57 12.35
CA PHE A 165 4.76 -9.87 11.39
C PHE A 165 4.92 -11.25 10.73
N GLU A 166 6.15 -11.68 10.43
CA GLU A 166 6.45 -13.04 9.92
C GLU A 166 5.97 -14.10 10.93
N LYS A 167 6.27 -13.91 12.23
CA LYS A 167 5.75 -14.80 13.29
C LYS A 167 4.22 -14.82 13.36
N LEU A 168 3.57 -13.67 13.19
CA LEU A 168 2.11 -13.60 13.19
C LEU A 168 1.49 -14.39 12.03
N ILE A 169 2.11 -14.34 10.85
CA ILE A 169 1.66 -15.12 9.69
C ILE A 169 1.81 -16.63 9.95
N GLU A 170 2.90 -17.05 10.60
CA GLU A 170 3.10 -18.45 11.00
C GLU A 170 2.08 -18.92 12.05
N GLN A 171 1.65 -18.04 12.94
CA GLN A 171 0.70 -18.37 14.02
C GLN A 171 -0.77 -18.35 13.58
N ILE A 172 -1.13 -17.42 12.69
CA ILE A 172 -2.54 -17.15 12.33
C ILE A 172 -2.73 -17.43 10.84
N SER A 173 -3.34 -18.59 10.54
CA SER A 173 -3.72 -18.92 9.17
C SER A 173 -4.86 -18.04 8.67
N ARG A 174 -4.94 -17.91 7.34
CA ARG A 174 -5.98 -17.16 6.65
C ARG A 174 -7.37 -17.71 6.99
N GLU A 175 -7.52 -19.03 6.95
CA GLU A 175 -8.79 -19.73 7.13
C GLU A 175 -9.34 -19.52 8.54
N ARG A 176 -8.46 -19.63 9.55
CA ARG A 176 -8.83 -19.39 10.94
C ARG A 176 -9.29 -17.96 11.14
N LEU A 177 -8.56 -16.98 10.58
CA LEU A 177 -8.96 -15.57 10.67
C LEU A 177 -10.32 -15.30 10.02
N ILE A 178 -10.59 -15.90 8.86
CA ILE A 178 -11.88 -15.79 8.16
C ILE A 178 -13.00 -16.41 9.01
N GLN A 179 -12.77 -17.59 9.59
CA GLN A 179 -13.77 -18.25 10.44
C GLN A 179 -14.20 -17.36 11.61
N GLU A 180 -13.25 -16.72 12.30
CA GLU A 180 -13.56 -15.82 13.41
C GLU A 180 -14.33 -14.57 12.94
N ILE A 181 -14.08 -14.08 11.72
CA ILE A 181 -14.82 -12.97 11.11
C ILE A 181 -16.25 -13.41 10.78
N GLU A 182 -16.41 -14.64 10.29
CA GLU A 182 -17.70 -15.24 9.94
C GLU A 182 -18.54 -15.56 11.18
N ASP A 183 -17.92 -15.81 12.33
CA ASP A 183 -18.62 -15.99 13.62
C ASP A 183 -19.19 -14.68 14.22
N ASP A 184 -19.19 -13.58 13.43
CA ASP A 184 -19.69 -12.24 13.80
C ASP A 184 -18.98 -11.64 15.03
N LYS A 185 -17.77 -12.12 15.35
CA LYS A 185 -16.96 -11.58 16.44
C LYS A 185 -16.51 -10.16 16.14
N THR A 186 -16.49 -9.33 17.18
CA THR A 186 -16.01 -7.95 17.06
C THR A 186 -14.50 -7.93 16.79
N ILE A 187 -13.99 -6.82 16.23
CA ILE A 187 -12.54 -6.69 15.94
C ILE A 187 -11.73 -6.87 17.23
N HIS A 188 -12.24 -6.31 18.35
CA HIS A 188 -11.59 -6.42 19.66
C HIS A 188 -11.57 -7.86 20.18
N GLU A 189 -12.67 -8.61 20.02
CA GLU A 189 -12.72 -10.03 20.39
C GLU A 189 -11.71 -10.86 19.60
N ILE A 190 -11.65 -10.65 18.27
CA ILE A 190 -10.68 -11.34 17.40
C ILE A 190 -9.25 -10.99 17.80
N CYS A 191 -8.97 -9.71 18.07
CA CYS A 191 -7.65 -9.28 18.52
C CYS A 191 -7.27 -9.89 19.87
N SER A 192 -8.21 -9.96 20.81
CA SER A 192 -7.99 -10.60 22.12
C SER A 192 -7.80 -12.10 22.00
N LEU A 193 -8.52 -12.77 21.09
CA LEU A 193 -8.42 -14.21 20.86
C LEU A 193 -7.03 -14.61 20.34
N PHE A 194 -6.46 -13.78 19.46
CA PHE A 194 -5.15 -14.02 18.87
C PHE A 194 -4.00 -13.34 19.63
N GLU A 195 -4.28 -12.64 20.73
CA GLU A 195 -3.31 -11.85 21.49
C GLU A 195 -2.54 -10.84 20.61
N ILE A 196 -3.25 -10.21 19.67
CA ILE A 196 -2.69 -9.23 18.74
C ILE A 196 -3.27 -7.83 18.94
N GLU A 197 -2.54 -6.83 18.48
CA GLU A 197 -3.04 -5.45 18.41
C GLU A 197 -3.88 -5.21 17.16
N VAL A 198 -4.79 -4.23 17.21
CA VAL A 198 -5.67 -3.86 16.09
C VAL A 198 -4.88 -3.54 14.81
N TYR A 199 -3.71 -2.90 14.92
CA TYR A 199 -2.89 -2.59 13.74
C TYR A 199 -2.36 -3.87 13.07
N GLN A 200 -2.07 -4.92 13.85
CA GLN A 200 -1.57 -6.19 13.34
C GLN A 200 -2.68 -6.94 12.62
N TYR A 201 -3.89 -6.95 13.20
CA TYR A 201 -5.09 -7.48 12.57
C TYR A 201 -5.36 -6.82 11.20
N LEU A 202 -5.37 -5.49 11.13
CA LEU A 202 -5.57 -4.78 9.85
C LEU A 202 -4.50 -5.12 8.81
N LYS A 203 -3.26 -5.30 9.26
CA LYS A 203 -2.15 -5.68 8.38
C LYS A 203 -2.28 -7.13 7.89
N LEU A 204 -2.80 -8.05 8.72
CA LEU A 204 -3.11 -9.42 8.33
C LEU A 204 -4.23 -9.46 7.29
N LEU A 205 -5.30 -8.67 7.46
CA LEU A 205 -6.36 -8.56 6.45
C LEU A 205 -5.79 -8.11 5.09
N GLN A 206 -4.94 -7.09 5.10
CA GLN A 206 -4.29 -6.60 3.89
C GLN A 206 -3.39 -7.67 3.25
N PHE A 207 -2.61 -8.38 4.07
CA PHE A 207 -1.69 -9.42 3.60
C PHE A 207 -2.44 -10.59 2.94
N TYR A 208 -3.50 -11.07 3.59
CA TYR A 208 -4.34 -12.16 3.08
C TYR A 208 -5.39 -11.72 2.04
N LYS A 209 -5.46 -10.42 1.75
CA LYS A 209 -6.48 -9.81 0.86
C LYS A 209 -7.90 -10.21 1.27
N ILE A 210 -8.19 -10.13 2.56
CA ILE A 210 -9.52 -10.45 3.10
C ILE A 210 -10.35 -9.18 3.16
N GLU A 211 -11.48 -9.19 2.48
CA GLU A 211 -12.52 -8.16 2.62
C GLU A 211 -13.45 -8.55 3.76
N SER A 212 -13.15 -8.06 4.96
CA SER A 212 -13.84 -8.47 6.20
C SER A 212 -15.35 -8.18 6.19
N LEU A 213 -15.78 -7.17 5.44
CA LEU A 213 -17.18 -6.81 5.31
C LEU A 213 -17.98 -7.86 4.53
N ASP A 214 -17.41 -8.38 3.44
CA ASP A 214 -18.07 -9.38 2.60
C ASP A 214 -18.26 -10.70 3.34
N HIS A 215 -17.20 -11.17 4.01
CA HIS A 215 -17.30 -12.37 4.86
C HIS A 215 -18.35 -12.24 5.97
N ARG A 216 -18.45 -11.05 6.59
CA ARG A 216 -19.49 -10.77 7.59
C ARG A 216 -20.89 -10.75 6.98
N LEU A 217 -21.06 -10.15 5.81
CA LEU A 217 -22.35 -10.15 5.11
C LEU A 217 -22.77 -11.58 4.74
N ASP A 218 -21.84 -12.39 4.22
CA ASP A 218 -22.13 -13.76 3.82
C ASP A 218 -22.38 -14.69 5.02
N ALA A 219 -21.69 -14.47 6.14
CA ALA A 219 -22.03 -15.12 7.40
C ALA A 219 -23.44 -14.76 7.89
N LYS A 220 -23.80 -13.47 7.85
CA LYS A 220 -25.16 -13.03 8.21
C LYS A 220 -26.20 -13.65 7.29
N LYS A 221 -25.97 -13.68 5.98
CA LYS A 221 -26.81 -14.39 5.02
C LYS A 221 -26.97 -15.87 5.39
N ARG A 222 -25.87 -16.59 5.66
CA ARG A 222 -25.90 -18.00 6.12
C ARG A 222 -26.72 -18.19 7.38
N LYS A 223 -26.62 -17.29 8.37
CA LYS A 223 -27.44 -17.34 9.58
C LYS A 223 -28.93 -17.31 9.28
N TYR A 224 -29.38 -16.44 8.37
CA TYR A 224 -30.78 -16.38 7.96
C TYR A 224 -31.21 -17.58 7.12
N ILE A 225 -30.33 -18.11 6.29
CA ILE A 225 -30.56 -19.37 5.56
C ILE A 225 -30.79 -20.52 6.55
N ASN A 226 -29.89 -20.70 7.52
CA ASN A 226 -29.99 -21.77 8.51
C ASN A 226 -31.27 -21.63 9.35
N LYS A 227 -31.61 -20.41 9.78
CA LYS A 227 -32.89 -20.15 10.46
C LYS A 227 -34.09 -20.49 9.58
N TYR A 228 -34.05 -20.12 8.30
CA TYR A 228 -35.11 -20.45 7.36
C TYR A 228 -35.25 -21.95 7.18
N MET A 229 -34.15 -22.70 7.00
CA MET A 229 -34.19 -24.15 6.87
C MET A 229 -34.72 -24.82 8.14
N GLY A 230 -34.33 -24.34 9.33
CA GLY A 230 -34.95 -24.83 10.57
C GLY A 230 -36.46 -24.61 10.64
N ILE A 231 -36.98 -23.53 10.04
CA ILE A 231 -38.44 -23.32 9.91
C ILE A 231 -39.06 -24.32 8.93
N VAL A 232 -38.37 -24.61 7.81
CA VAL A 232 -38.78 -25.62 6.83
C VAL A 232 -38.84 -27.00 7.48
N ASP A 233 -37.84 -27.38 8.26
CA ASP A 233 -37.78 -28.67 8.97
C ASP A 233 -38.96 -28.84 9.94
N ILE A 234 -39.36 -27.75 10.61
CA ILE A 234 -40.52 -27.75 11.54
C ILE A 234 -41.86 -27.89 10.79
N LEU A 235 -42.00 -27.25 9.63
CA LEU A 235 -43.25 -27.25 8.87
C LEU A 235 -43.39 -28.44 7.92
N GLY A 236 -42.27 -29.06 7.54
CA GLY A 236 -42.22 -30.06 6.46
C GLY A 236 -42.41 -29.47 5.05
N HIS A 237 -42.49 -28.15 4.91
CA HIS A 237 -42.58 -27.44 3.63
C HIS A 237 -41.99 -26.04 3.71
N HIS A 238 -41.76 -25.41 2.56
CA HIS A 238 -41.32 -24.01 2.51
C HIS A 238 -42.42 -23.08 3.03
N PRO A 239 -42.17 -22.29 4.10
CA PRO A 239 -43.21 -21.46 4.70
C PRO A 239 -43.70 -20.40 3.71
N SER A 240 -44.96 -20.05 3.70
CA SER A 240 -45.53 -18.89 3.03
C SER A 240 -45.13 -17.57 3.73
N THR A 241 -45.32 -16.43 3.06
CA THR A 241 -45.09 -15.11 3.67
C THR A 241 -46.01 -14.88 4.86
N THR A 242 -47.25 -15.39 4.80
CA THR A 242 -48.21 -15.36 5.90
C THR A 242 -47.71 -16.16 7.09
N GLU A 243 -47.27 -17.39 6.88
CA GLU A 243 -46.73 -18.26 7.94
C GLU A 243 -45.52 -17.62 8.60
N LEU A 244 -44.57 -17.09 7.83
CA LEU A 244 -43.42 -16.38 8.37
C LEU A 244 -43.80 -15.18 9.25
N ASN A 245 -44.95 -14.53 9.00
CA ASN A 245 -45.39 -13.36 9.77
C ASN A 245 -46.14 -13.72 11.07
N THR A 246 -46.53 -14.99 11.26
CA THR A 246 -47.31 -15.42 12.44
C THR A 246 -46.50 -15.41 13.74
N LYS A 247 -45.24 -15.88 13.71
CA LYS A 247 -44.35 -15.95 14.88
C LYS A 247 -43.29 -14.87 14.85
N SER A 248 -42.94 -14.29 16.01
CA SER A 248 -41.93 -13.22 16.13
C SER A 248 -40.57 -13.63 15.55
N ASP A 249 -40.11 -14.84 15.85
CA ASP A 249 -38.79 -15.33 15.43
C ASP A 249 -38.72 -15.59 13.92
N TRP A 250 -39.85 -16.04 13.36
CA TRP A 250 -39.98 -16.26 11.93
C TRP A 250 -40.07 -14.92 11.18
N ARG A 251 -40.73 -13.93 11.78
CA ARG A 251 -40.80 -12.57 11.24
C ARG A 251 -39.43 -11.92 11.19
N ASN A 252 -38.59 -12.12 12.20
CA ASN A 252 -37.20 -11.67 12.18
C ASN A 252 -36.39 -12.31 11.05
N THR A 253 -36.63 -13.60 10.79
CA THR A 253 -35.99 -14.32 9.67
C THR A 253 -36.48 -13.78 8.32
N TRP A 254 -37.79 -13.53 8.19
CA TRP A 254 -38.39 -12.90 7.02
C TRP A 254 -37.82 -11.51 6.74
N HIS A 255 -37.73 -10.64 7.74
CA HIS A 255 -37.13 -9.32 7.61
C HIS A 255 -35.66 -9.40 7.20
N GLY A 256 -34.88 -10.30 7.80
CA GLY A 256 -33.48 -10.51 7.43
C GLY A 256 -33.34 -10.95 5.96
N ILE A 257 -34.15 -11.91 5.52
CA ILE A 257 -34.15 -12.36 4.12
C ILE A 257 -34.57 -11.21 3.19
N ALA A 258 -35.63 -10.47 3.52
CA ALA A 258 -36.07 -9.33 2.72
C ALA A 258 -35.00 -8.23 2.64
N TRP A 259 -34.24 -8.01 3.72
CA TRP A 259 -33.13 -7.06 3.73
C TRP A 259 -31.99 -7.47 2.78
N PHE A 260 -31.54 -8.73 2.83
CA PHE A 260 -30.39 -9.19 2.04
C PHE A 260 -30.71 -9.59 0.61
N TRP A 261 -31.93 -10.09 0.33
CA TRP A 261 -32.35 -10.54 -1.02
C TRP A 261 -33.43 -9.66 -1.66
N GLY A 262 -33.90 -8.62 -0.95
CA GLY A 262 -34.96 -7.71 -1.39
C GLY A 262 -36.38 -8.26 -1.21
N SER A 263 -36.58 -9.57 -1.37
CA SER A 263 -37.83 -10.25 -1.04
C SER A 263 -37.60 -11.75 -0.79
N VAL A 264 -38.54 -12.39 -0.10
CA VAL A 264 -38.46 -13.84 0.15
C VAL A 264 -38.67 -14.65 -1.13
N GLU A 265 -39.40 -14.14 -2.11
CA GLU A 265 -39.54 -14.77 -3.42
C GLU A 265 -38.23 -14.75 -4.19
N LYS A 266 -37.49 -13.63 -4.16
CA LYS A 266 -36.15 -13.54 -4.77
C LYS A 266 -35.18 -14.53 -4.13
N PHE A 267 -35.19 -14.60 -2.79
CA PHE A 267 -34.44 -15.60 -2.04
C PHE A 267 -34.80 -17.03 -2.47
N ARG A 268 -36.09 -17.39 -2.53
CA ARG A 268 -36.51 -18.73 -2.98
C ARG A 268 -36.03 -19.05 -4.38
N ARG A 269 -36.16 -18.12 -5.31
CA ARG A 269 -35.65 -18.29 -6.69
C ARG A 269 -34.15 -18.50 -6.72
N SER A 270 -33.36 -17.77 -5.92
CA SER A 270 -31.91 -17.95 -5.89
C SER A 270 -31.48 -19.33 -5.37
N TYR A 271 -32.34 -20.02 -4.62
CA TYR A 271 -32.09 -21.37 -4.11
C TYR A 271 -32.91 -22.46 -4.85
N GLY A 272 -33.53 -22.14 -5.98
CA GLY A 272 -34.30 -23.11 -6.78
C GLY A 272 -35.59 -23.62 -6.10
N ILE A 273 -36.08 -22.92 -5.07
CA ILE A 273 -37.29 -23.30 -4.34
C ILE A 273 -38.50 -22.95 -5.22
N VAL A 274 -39.23 -23.98 -5.67
CA VAL A 274 -40.42 -23.82 -6.51
C VAL A 274 -41.50 -23.09 -5.72
N ILE A 275 -41.85 -21.89 -6.20
CA ILE A 275 -42.96 -21.11 -5.64
C ILE A 275 -44.22 -21.57 -6.35
N SER A 276 -45.13 -22.22 -5.62
CA SER A 276 -46.48 -22.45 -6.14
C SER A 276 -47.10 -21.10 -6.51
N PRO A 277 -47.53 -20.90 -7.77
CA PRO A 277 -48.15 -19.64 -8.17
C PRO A 277 -49.35 -19.39 -7.26
N MET A 278 -49.34 -18.26 -6.54
CA MET A 278 -50.50 -17.88 -5.73
C MET A 278 -51.68 -17.73 -6.66
N LYS A 279 -52.70 -18.59 -6.49
CA LYS A 279 -53.98 -18.43 -7.18
C LYS A 279 -54.68 -17.22 -6.55
N ILE A 280 -54.51 -16.04 -7.16
CA ILE A 280 -55.25 -14.85 -6.76
C ILE A 280 -56.73 -15.16 -7.02
N HIS A 281 -57.56 -15.05 -5.98
CA HIS A 281 -58.99 -15.27 -6.13
C HIS A 281 -59.57 -14.29 -7.17
N PRO A 282 -60.43 -14.72 -8.11
CA PRO A 282 -60.95 -13.87 -9.18
C PRO A 282 -61.57 -12.56 -8.67
N ASN A 283 -62.24 -12.61 -7.51
CA ASN A 283 -62.83 -11.42 -6.90
C ASN A 283 -61.77 -10.42 -6.40
N THR A 284 -60.65 -10.90 -5.86
CA THR A 284 -59.53 -10.04 -5.44
C THR A 284 -58.89 -9.35 -6.64
N LEU A 285 -58.74 -10.08 -7.76
CA LEU A 285 -58.23 -9.50 -9.00
C LEU A 285 -59.18 -8.44 -9.56
N LYS A 286 -60.50 -8.73 -9.60
CA LYS A 286 -61.53 -7.77 -10.02
C LYS A 286 -61.53 -6.52 -9.12
N ALA A 287 -61.48 -6.68 -7.80
CA ALA A 287 -61.43 -5.56 -6.86
C ALA A 287 -60.16 -4.70 -7.05
N TRP A 288 -59.00 -5.33 -7.24
CA TRP A 288 -57.75 -4.61 -7.53
C TRP A 288 -57.83 -3.83 -8.84
N GLN A 289 -58.35 -4.43 -9.91
CA GLN A 289 -58.55 -3.77 -11.20
C GLN A 289 -59.53 -2.60 -11.10
N GLN A 290 -60.63 -2.75 -10.36
CA GLN A 290 -61.59 -1.68 -10.10
C GLN A 290 -60.92 -0.53 -9.33
N ASN A 291 -60.17 -0.84 -8.27
CA ASN A 291 -59.46 0.18 -7.48
C ASN A 291 -58.42 0.93 -8.32
N LEU A 292 -57.69 0.24 -9.20
CA LEU A 292 -56.79 0.90 -10.16
C LEU A 292 -57.53 1.84 -11.12
N LYS A 293 -58.69 1.43 -11.63
CA LYS A 293 -59.53 2.29 -12.49
C LYS A 293 -60.02 3.51 -11.71
N SER A 294 -60.54 3.33 -10.49
CA SER A 294 -60.99 4.42 -9.63
C SER A 294 -59.86 5.40 -9.30
N ARG A 295 -58.65 4.91 -8.98
CA ARG A 295 -57.48 5.77 -8.73
C ARG A 295 -57.07 6.58 -9.96
N LYS A 296 -57.10 5.97 -11.15
CA LYS A 296 -56.85 6.68 -12.41
C LYS A 296 -57.91 7.76 -12.67
N GLN A 297 -59.17 7.44 -12.42
CA GLN A 297 -60.28 8.39 -12.59
C GLN A 297 -60.14 9.57 -11.63
N ILE A 298 -59.96 9.31 -10.33
CA ILE A 298 -59.75 10.35 -9.31
C ILE A 298 -58.58 11.26 -9.69
N LYS A 299 -57.47 10.67 -10.16
CA LYS A 299 -56.32 11.43 -10.65
C LYS A 299 -56.70 12.36 -11.82
N GLN A 300 -57.42 11.85 -12.82
CA GLN A 300 -57.87 12.64 -13.97
C GLN A 300 -58.83 13.76 -13.56
N ASP A 301 -59.77 13.49 -12.66
CA ASP A 301 -60.71 14.48 -12.16
C ASP A 301 -59.98 15.61 -11.43
N LYS A 302 -58.99 15.26 -10.58
CA LYS A 302 -58.14 16.25 -9.90
C LYS A 302 -57.31 17.09 -10.87
N ILE A 303 -56.76 16.49 -11.93
CA ILE A 303 -56.05 17.21 -12.98
C ILE A 303 -56.98 18.20 -13.71
N LYS A 304 -58.20 17.76 -14.06
CA LYS A 304 -59.22 18.65 -14.68
C LYS A 304 -59.59 19.80 -13.76
N SER A 305 -59.77 19.55 -12.46
CA SER A 305 -60.04 20.61 -11.47
C SER A 305 -58.90 21.62 -11.40
N ILE A 306 -57.63 21.19 -11.45
CA ILE A 306 -56.47 22.09 -11.50
C ILE A 306 -56.53 22.99 -12.74
N LEU A 307 -56.80 22.41 -13.92
CA LEU A 307 -56.86 23.17 -15.17
C LEU A 307 -58.00 24.20 -15.16
N LEU A 308 -59.18 23.82 -14.66
CA LEU A 308 -60.31 24.74 -14.49
C LEU A 308 -59.99 25.90 -13.55
N LEU A 309 -59.35 25.60 -12.42
CA LEU A 309 -58.93 26.59 -11.43
C LEU A 309 -57.91 27.58 -12.01
N LEU A 310 -56.92 27.09 -12.77
CA LEU A 310 -55.92 27.94 -13.41
C LEU A 310 -56.51 28.79 -14.55
N LYS A 311 -57.58 28.31 -15.20
CA LYS A 311 -58.33 29.08 -16.21
C LYS A 311 -59.02 30.30 -15.59
N SER A 312 -59.57 30.17 -14.38
CA SER A 312 -60.28 31.26 -13.70
C SER A 312 -59.33 32.25 -13.00
N ALA A 313 -58.27 31.77 -12.35
CA ALA A 313 -57.42 32.60 -11.49
C ALA A 313 -56.20 33.24 -12.19
N LYS A 314 -55.97 32.95 -13.48
CA LYS A 314 -54.79 33.31 -14.30
C LYS A 314 -53.45 32.76 -13.80
N MET A 315 -53.14 32.86 -12.50
CA MET A 315 -51.88 32.39 -11.92
C MET A 315 -52.03 32.09 -10.42
N MET A 316 -51.57 30.91 -9.97
CA MET A 316 -51.71 30.49 -8.56
C MET A 316 -50.47 29.78 -8.02
N HIS A 317 -50.27 29.86 -6.69
CA HIS A 317 -49.20 29.14 -6.02
C HIS A 317 -49.60 27.69 -5.71
N SER A 318 -48.65 26.74 -5.70
CA SER A 318 -48.94 25.30 -5.50
C SER A 318 -49.72 24.99 -4.22
N LYS A 319 -49.45 25.73 -3.13
CA LYS A 319 -50.16 25.59 -1.85
C LYS A 319 -51.62 26.03 -1.93
N GLU A 320 -51.91 27.08 -2.68
CA GLU A 320 -53.28 27.58 -2.88
C GLU A 320 -54.07 26.61 -3.75
N ILE A 321 -53.45 26.10 -4.82
CA ILE A 321 -54.06 25.04 -5.65
C ILE A 321 -54.39 23.80 -4.81
N ALA A 322 -53.48 23.40 -3.92
CA ALA A 322 -53.68 22.25 -3.04
C ALA A 322 -54.83 22.47 -2.05
N SER A 323 -54.94 23.65 -1.44
CA SER A 323 -56.03 23.95 -0.50
C SER A 323 -57.39 24.01 -1.21
N THR A 324 -57.48 24.64 -2.39
CA THR A 324 -58.75 24.76 -3.12
C THR A 324 -59.27 23.43 -3.65
N ILE A 325 -58.37 22.50 -4.00
CA ILE A 325 -58.74 21.19 -4.58
C ILE A 325 -58.87 20.10 -3.49
N GLY A 326 -58.58 20.45 -2.23
CA GLY A 326 -58.65 19.53 -1.09
C GLY A 326 -57.66 18.37 -1.22
N CYS A 327 -56.43 18.63 -1.67
CA CYS A 327 -55.38 17.61 -1.83
C CYS A 327 -54.14 17.97 -1.02
N CYS A 328 -53.38 16.96 -0.58
CA CYS A 328 -52.10 17.22 0.06
C CYS A 328 -51.10 17.79 -0.97
N HIS A 329 -50.19 18.63 -0.49
CA HIS A 329 -49.23 19.34 -1.35
C HIS A 329 -48.36 18.39 -2.20
N ALA A 330 -48.01 17.21 -1.67
CA ALA A 330 -47.21 16.21 -2.39
C ALA A 330 -47.95 15.70 -3.64
N SER A 331 -49.21 15.31 -3.51
CA SER A 331 -50.04 14.85 -4.63
C SER A 331 -50.26 15.96 -5.66
N THR A 332 -50.58 17.17 -5.21
CA THR A 332 -50.73 18.33 -6.11
C THR A 332 -49.45 18.63 -6.88
N SER A 333 -48.27 18.49 -6.23
CA SER A 333 -46.97 18.69 -6.89
C SER A 333 -46.72 17.66 -8.00
N LEU A 334 -47.13 16.40 -7.80
CA LEU A 334 -47.03 15.36 -8.83
C LEU A 334 -47.95 15.68 -10.02
N TYR A 335 -49.19 16.12 -9.77
CA TYR A 335 -50.14 16.50 -10.84
C TYR A 335 -49.65 17.72 -11.63
N LEU A 336 -49.13 18.74 -10.94
CA LEU A 336 -48.54 19.92 -11.58
C LEU A 336 -47.28 19.58 -12.38
N LYS A 337 -46.47 18.61 -11.93
CA LYS A 337 -45.33 18.11 -12.69
C LYS A 337 -45.80 17.46 -14.00
N GLU A 338 -46.78 16.57 -13.93
CA GLU A 338 -47.34 15.91 -15.12
C GLU A 338 -47.94 16.91 -16.10
N LEU A 339 -48.74 17.86 -15.62
CA LEU A 339 -49.31 18.94 -16.45
C LEU A 339 -48.25 19.83 -17.11
N PHE A 340 -47.14 20.07 -16.41
CA PHE A 340 -45.99 20.81 -16.94
C PHE A 340 -45.25 19.99 -18.01
N ASP A 341 -45.02 18.70 -17.75
CA ASP A 341 -44.36 17.79 -18.68
C ASP A 341 -45.20 17.62 -19.97
N THR A 342 -46.53 17.64 -19.87
CA THR A 342 -47.46 17.64 -21.02
C THR A 342 -47.66 19.02 -21.66
N LYS A 343 -46.93 20.06 -21.22
CA LYS A 343 -46.99 21.44 -21.74
C LYS A 343 -48.37 22.11 -21.65
N LEU A 344 -49.22 21.69 -20.70
CA LEU A 344 -50.54 22.31 -20.48
C LEU A 344 -50.46 23.53 -19.55
N ILE A 345 -49.41 23.60 -18.73
CA ILE A 345 -49.15 24.72 -17.82
C ILE A 345 -47.69 25.15 -17.90
N LYS A 346 -47.42 26.42 -17.57
CA LYS A 346 -46.06 26.96 -17.38
C LYS A 346 -45.79 27.30 -15.92
N LYS A 347 -44.51 27.27 -15.55
CA LYS A 347 -44.00 27.68 -14.25
C LYS A 347 -43.46 29.10 -14.34
N ASN A 348 -44.02 30.01 -13.54
CA ASN A 348 -43.54 31.38 -13.41
C ASN A 348 -42.82 31.52 -12.06
N ARG A 349 -41.56 31.95 -12.07
CA ARG A 349 -40.78 32.14 -10.84
C ARG A 349 -40.80 33.61 -10.43
N PHE A 350 -41.23 33.87 -9.20
CA PHE A 350 -41.18 35.18 -8.57
C PHE A 350 -40.37 35.05 -7.28
N GLY A 351 -39.07 35.36 -7.36
CA GLY A 351 -38.12 35.11 -6.28
C GLY A 351 -38.01 33.62 -5.95
N ARG A 352 -38.22 33.26 -4.68
CA ARG A 352 -38.22 31.86 -4.20
C ARG A 352 -39.56 31.13 -4.39
N LYS A 353 -40.60 31.83 -4.84
CA LYS A 353 -41.95 31.28 -5.01
C LYS A 353 -42.18 30.83 -6.45
N ILE A 354 -42.84 29.69 -6.62
CA ILE A 354 -43.19 29.12 -7.92
C ILE A 354 -44.71 29.21 -8.09
N PHE A 355 -45.12 29.90 -9.15
CA PHE A 355 -46.51 30.02 -9.55
C PHE A 355 -46.75 29.25 -10.85
N PHE A 356 -47.99 28.84 -11.05
CA PHE A 356 -48.42 28.08 -12.21
C PHE A 356 -49.52 28.84 -12.93
N SER A 357 -49.47 28.85 -14.26
CA SER A 357 -50.49 29.42 -15.13
C SER A 357 -50.69 28.50 -16.33
N LEU A 358 -51.82 28.59 -17.02
CA LEU A 358 -52.01 27.91 -18.29
C LEU A 358 -50.98 28.39 -19.32
N LEU A 359 -50.58 27.47 -20.20
CA LEU A 359 -49.89 27.84 -21.43
C LEU A 359 -50.96 28.51 -22.33
N SER A 360 -50.82 29.81 -22.56
CA SER A 360 -51.69 30.60 -23.45
C SER A 360 -51.55 30.17 -24.90
#